data_AF-A0A9X1MKU1-F1
#
_entry.id   AF-A0A9X1MKU1-F1
#
_cell.length_a   1.000
_cell.length_b   1.000
_cell.length_c   1.000
_cell.angle_alpha   90.00
_cell.angle_beta   90.00
_cell.angle_gamma   90.00
#
_symmetry.space_group_name_H-M   'P 1'
#
loop_
_entity.id
_entity.type
_entity.pdbx_description
1 polymer ?
#
loop_
_entity_poly.entity_id
_entity_poly.type
_entity_poly.pdbx_seq_one_letter_code
_entity_poly.pdbx_strand_id
1 'polypeptide(L)'
;MSTSKEKDLVFLCPNGHKLHAPRKLQGQAGQCPHCNVKFRVPVVDGDEANAGGDASRLDSSIDVPSSTNKLIGPSQSSIFESSPTEVGIRDEAGASNVLGPGASRGSSPSVVLNGHSRLFQEFLRLWSLRRPGATVEIHLPEGEIFVPEYFSPSRSTAEFGFFARSPKSGEYAVNLIPWQYVCRIVLTGIKELPSDLTS
;
A
#
# COMPACT_ATOMS: atom_id res chain seq x y z
N MET A 1 -2.54 -9.05 -47.58
CA MET A 1 -2.56 -10.46 -47.16
C MET A 1 -3.00 -10.47 -45.71
N SER A 2 -4.28 -10.76 -45.47
CA SER A 2 -4.95 -10.56 -44.18
C SER A 2 -5.50 -11.89 -43.67
N THR A 3 -4.79 -12.55 -42.77
CA THR A 3 -5.22 -13.73 -42.00
C THR A 3 -4.32 -13.78 -40.75
N SER A 4 -4.77 -13.82 -39.50
CA SER A 4 -5.88 -14.54 -38.90
C SER A 4 -6.31 -13.79 -37.64
N LYS A 5 -7.62 -13.68 -37.41
CA LYS A 5 -8.20 -13.15 -36.18
C LYS A 5 -7.99 -14.21 -35.08
N GLU A 6 -6.79 -14.22 -34.49
CA GLU A 6 -6.45 -15.13 -33.40
C GLU A 6 -7.31 -14.83 -32.18
N LYS A 7 -7.65 -15.89 -31.43
CA LYS A 7 -8.40 -15.78 -30.19
C LYS A 7 -7.60 -14.90 -29.22
N ASP A 8 -8.04 -13.66 -29.03
CA ASP A 8 -7.48 -12.76 -28.03
C ASP A 8 -7.89 -13.25 -26.64
N LEU A 9 -6.92 -13.37 -25.73
CA LEU A 9 -7.17 -13.43 -24.30
C LEU A 9 -7.06 -12.03 -23.70
N VAL A 10 -7.92 -11.77 -22.72
CA VAL A 10 -7.94 -10.52 -21.97
C VAL A 10 -7.54 -10.83 -20.55
N PHE A 11 -6.52 -10.15 -20.06
CA PHE A 11 -5.99 -10.35 -18.71
C PHE A 11 -5.38 -9.05 -18.18
N LEU A 12 -5.06 -9.02 -16.88
CA LEU A 12 -4.43 -7.87 -16.24
C LEU A 12 -2.93 -8.11 -16.08
N CYS A 13 -2.11 -7.09 -16.27
CA CYS A 13 -0.71 -7.15 -15.82
C CYS A 13 -0.64 -7.13 -14.28
N PRO A 14 0.51 -7.44 -13.66
CA PRO A 14 0.68 -7.40 -12.20
C PRO A 14 0.35 -6.06 -11.54
N ASN A 15 0.41 -4.96 -12.31
CA ASN A 15 0.06 -3.61 -11.86
C ASN A 15 -1.38 -3.18 -12.22
N GLY A 16 -2.22 -4.11 -12.71
CA GLY A 16 -3.65 -3.87 -12.94
C GLY A 16 -4.05 -3.30 -14.31
N HIS A 17 -3.12 -3.12 -15.26
CA HIS A 17 -3.48 -2.67 -16.62
C HIS A 17 -4.09 -3.80 -17.45
N LYS A 18 -5.19 -3.51 -18.13
CA LYS A 18 -5.87 -4.47 -19.03
C LYS A 18 -5.08 -4.66 -20.32
N LEU A 19 -4.69 -5.89 -20.60
CA LEU A 19 -3.93 -6.29 -21.77
C LEU A 19 -4.72 -7.29 -22.62
N HIS A 20 -4.51 -7.17 -23.92
CA HIS A 20 -5.03 -8.07 -24.94
C HIS A 20 -3.83 -8.76 -25.59
N ALA A 21 -3.80 -10.08 -25.56
CA ALA A 21 -2.75 -10.85 -26.23
C ALA A 21 -3.36 -12.05 -26.96
N PRO A 22 -2.78 -12.48 -28.09
CA PRO A 22 -3.19 -13.70 -28.74
C PRO A 22 -2.88 -14.91 -27.86
N ARG A 23 -3.75 -15.94 -27.93
CA ARG A 23 -3.60 -17.20 -27.18
C ARG A 23 -2.27 -17.94 -27.40
N LYS A 24 -1.52 -17.65 -28.47
CA LYS A 24 -0.17 -18.20 -28.68
C LYS A 24 0.87 -17.70 -27.69
N LEU A 25 0.66 -16.54 -27.07
CA LEU A 25 1.60 -15.98 -26.11
C LEU A 25 1.41 -16.54 -24.69
N GLN A 26 0.42 -17.39 -24.45
CA GLN A 26 0.22 -18.05 -23.17
C GLN A 26 1.48 -18.78 -22.70
N GLY A 27 1.83 -18.61 -21.42
CA GLY A 27 3.06 -19.14 -20.82
C GLY A 27 4.36 -18.42 -21.20
N GLN A 28 4.35 -17.58 -22.24
CA GLN A 28 5.51 -16.82 -22.67
C GLN A 28 5.74 -15.57 -21.82
N ALA A 29 7.00 -15.10 -21.80
CA ALA A 29 7.35 -13.83 -21.17
C ALA A 29 6.80 -12.66 -21.99
N GLY A 30 6.08 -11.76 -21.31
CA GLY A 30 5.53 -10.53 -21.87
C GLY A 30 5.99 -9.31 -21.09
N GLN A 31 5.77 -8.13 -21.68
CA GLN A 31 6.03 -6.84 -21.04
C GLN A 31 4.82 -5.94 -21.20
N CYS A 32 4.44 -5.26 -20.13
CA CYS A 32 3.28 -4.35 -20.17
C CYS A 32 3.69 -3.04 -20.88
N PRO A 33 2.94 -2.57 -21.89
CA PRO A 33 3.22 -1.31 -22.57
C PRO A 33 2.92 -0.06 -21.71
N HIS A 34 2.14 -0.20 -20.63
CA HIS A 34 1.75 0.94 -19.77
C HIS A 34 2.71 1.18 -18.60
N CYS A 35 3.31 0.13 -18.04
CA CYS A 35 4.15 0.22 -16.84
C CYS A 35 5.48 -0.54 -16.96
N ASN A 36 5.76 -1.11 -18.14
CA ASN A 36 7.02 -1.78 -18.48
C ASN A 36 7.41 -2.99 -17.61
N VAL A 37 6.51 -3.47 -16.74
CA VAL A 37 6.74 -4.68 -15.93
C VAL A 37 6.80 -5.92 -16.83
N LYS A 38 7.78 -6.80 -16.57
CA LYS A 38 7.90 -8.11 -17.21
C LYS A 38 7.06 -9.13 -16.46
N PHE A 39 6.32 -9.97 -17.17
CA PHE A 39 5.42 -10.97 -16.59
C PHE A 39 5.32 -12.21 -17.48
N ARG A 40 4.63 -13.26 -17.04
CA ARG A 40 4.24 -14.40 -17.91
C ARG A 40 2.76 -14.33 -18.23
N VAL A 41 2.41 -14.50 -19.50
CA VAL A 41 1.01 -14.51 -19.94
C VAL A 41 0.30 -15.72 -19.32
N PRO A 42 -0.86 -15.55 -18.66
CA PRO A 42 -1.60 -16.66 -18.07
C PRO A 42 -2.01 -17.71 -19.09
N VAL A 43 -1.95 -18.99 -18.71
CA VAL A 43 -2.47 -20.11 -19.51
C VAL A 43 -3.94 -20.33 -19.10
N VAL A 44 -4.84 -20.24 -20.07
CA VAL A 44 -6.28 -20.49 -19.93
C VAL A 44 -6.65 -21.63 -20.88
N ASP A 45 -6.76 -22.83 -20.32
CA ASP A 45 -7.24 -24.01 -21.05
C ASP A 45 -8.67 -23.75 -21.54
N GLY A 46 -8.90 -23.98 -22.83
CA GLY A 46 -10.17 -23.71 -23.47
C GLY A 46 -11.03 -24.97 -23.57
N ASP A 47 -12.26 -24.82 -23.11
CA ASP A 47 -13.47 -25.63 -23.36
C ASP A 47 -13.70 -26.85 -22.46
N GLU A 48 -14.50 -26.69 -21.38
CA GLU A 48 -15.59 -27.63 -21.06
C GLU A 48 -16.81 -26.88 -20.48
N ALA A 49 -17.91 -26.96 -21.20
CA ALA A 49 -19.26 -26.73 -20.69
C ALA A 49 -19.73 -28.01 -19.98
N ASN A 50 -20.41 -27.86 -18.84
CA ASN A 50 -21.42 -28.74 -18.22
C ASN A 50 -21.14 -29.13 -16.74
N ALA A 51 -22.26 -29.30 -16.04
CA ALA A 51 -22.52 -30.02 -14.80
C ALA A 51 -22.26 -29.30 -13.47
N GLY A 52 -23.37 -28.90 -12.85
CA GLY A 52 -23.44 -28.70 -11.41
C GLY A 52 -23.10 -29.97 -10.64
N GLY A 53 -22.63 -29.77 -9.41
CA GLY A 53 -22.36 -30.81 -8.43
C GLY A 53 -22.44 -30.19 -7.05
N ASP A 54 -23.62 -30.32 -6.47
CA ASP A 54 -23.91 -30.13 -5.06
C ASP A 54 -23.24 -31.21 -4.18
N ALA A 55 -23.02 -30.84 -2.92
CA ALA A 55 -22.94 -31.69 -1.73
C ALA A 55 -21.64 -32.42 -1.33
N SER A 56 -21.28 -32.13 -0.07
CA SER A 56 -20.72 -33.02 0.99
C SER A 56 -19.21 -33.21 1.02
N ARG A 57 -18.51 -32.63 2.01
CA ARG A 57 -18.27 -33.15 3.38
C ARG A 57 -17.61 -34.54 3.41
N LEU A 58 -16.37 -34.57 3.92
CA LEU A 58 -15.74 -35.49 4.90
C LEU A 58 -14.23 -35.16 4.88
N ASP A 59 -13.70 -34.42 5.86
CA ASP A 59 -13.12 -34.94 7.12
C ASP A 59 -12.09 -36.06 6.91
N SER A 60 -10.81 -35.74 7.14
CA SER A 60 -9.87 -36.59 7.87
C SER A 60 -8.59 -35.82 8.19
N SER A 61 -8.33 -35.80 9.48
CA SER A 61 -7.27 -35.20 10.27
C SER A 61 -5.83 -35.67 9.98
N ILE A 62 -4.88 -34.77 10.28
CA ILE A 62 -3.55 -34.96 10.94
C ILE A 62 -2.51 -35.78 10.13
N ASP A 63 -1.32 -35.27 9.82
CA ASP A 63 -0.15 -35.25 10.72
C ASP A 63 0.86 -34.13 10.40
N VAL A 64 1.30 -33.45 11.47
CA VAL A 64 2.35 -32.42 11.48
C VAL A 64 3.62 -33.04 12.07
N PRO A 65 4.74 -33.11 11.33
CA PRO A 65 6.03 -33.35 11.97
C PRO A 65 6.59 -32.04 12.54
N SER A 66 6.56 -32.02 13.87
CA SER A 66 7.25 -31.11 14.78
C SER A 66 8.75 -31.05 14.47
N SER A 67 9.28 -29.84 14.25
CA SER A 67 10.73 -29.59 14.34
C SER A 67 10.98 -28.56 15.43
N THR A 68 11.28 -29.11 16.60
CA THR A 68 11.80 -28.44 17.78
C THR A 68 13.18 -27.85 17.47
N ASN A 69 13.30 -26.51 17.39
CA ASN A 69 14.58 -25.87 17.60
C ASN A 69 14.60 -25.19 18.97
N LYS A 70 15.35 -25.85 19.84
CA LYS A 70 15.51 -25.57 21.26
C LYS A 70 16.39 -24.33 21.43
N LEU A 71 15.96 -23.49 22.36
CA LEU A 71 16.68 -22.36 22.90
C LEU A 71 18.08 -22.75 23.42
N ILE A 72 19.08 -21.94 23.08
CA ILE A 72 20.27 -21.67 23.88
C ILE A 72 20.43 -20.14 23.88
N GLY A 73 20.07 -19.47 24.98
CA GLY A 73 20.54 -18.11 25.28
C GLY A 73 21.91 -18.17 25.97
N PRO A 74 22.32 -17.16 26.75
CA PRO A 74 22.12 -15.72 26.65
C PRO A 74 23.47 -15.03 26.34
N SER A 75 23.47 -13.75 25.98
CA SER A 75 24.68 -12.92 26.11
C SER A 75 24.27 -11.55 26.63
N GLN A 76 24.52 -11.38 27.92
CA GLN A 76 24.42 -10.10 28.61
C GLN A 76 25.74 -9.33 28.50
N SER A 77 25.61 -8.01 28.67
CA SER A 77 26.59 -7.03 29.16
C SER A 77 27.82 -6.72 28.29
N SER A 78 27.95 -5.46 27.88
CA SER A 78 28.71 -4.48 28.68
C SER A 78 28.65 -3.06 28.08
N ILE A 79 28.24 -2.11 28.92
CA ILE A 79 28.96 -0.86 29.25
C ILE A 79 29.34 0.03 28.06
N PHE A 80 28.69 1.19 27.93
CA PHE A 80 29.43 2.46 27.93
C PHE A 80 28.53 3.60 28.45
N GLU A 81 28.88 4.01 29.66
CA GLU A 81 28.46 5.20 30.37
C GLU A 81 29.41 6.33 29.97
N SER A 82 28.88 7.52 29.65
CA SER A 82 29.56 8.81 29.79
C SER A 82 28.54 9.95 29.60
N SER A 83 28.02 10.46 30.72
CA SER A 83 27.70 11.88 30.87
C SER A 83 29.00 12.69 30.98
N PRO A 84 28.95 14.00 30.68
CA PRO A 84 29.13 14.95 31.79
C PRO A 84 28.14 16.14 31.77
N THR A 85 27.76 16.52 33.00
CA THR A 85 27.23 17.80 33.54
C THR A 85 27.99 19.03 33.04
N GLU A 86 27.42 20.18 32.65
CA GLU A 86 26.59 21.23 33.33
C GLU A 86 27.41 22.51 33.63
N VAL A 87 26.75 23.68 33.52
CA VAL A 87 27.06 25.04 34.04
C VAL A 87 28.02 25.91 33.20
N GLY A 88 27.76 27.18 32.83
CA GLY A 88 26.72 28.18 33.15
C GLY A 88 26.87 29.43 32.24
N ILE A 89 25.78 30.15 31.93
CA ILE A 89 25.40 31.49 32.49
C ILE A 89 25.93 32.71 31.67
N ARG A 90 25.00 33.36 30.93
CA ARG A 90 24.74 34.83 30.74
C ARG A 90 25.82 35.73 30.12
N ASP A 91 25.58 36.86 29.47
CA ASP A 91 24.46 37.62 28.86
C ASP A 91 25.14 38.77 28.04
N GLU A 92 24.35 39.47 27.22
CA GLU A 92 24.51 40.88 26.78
C GLU A 92 25.23 41.27 25.46
N ALA A 93 24.36 41.77 24.57
CA ALA A 93 24.40 43.05 23.83
C ALA A 93 25.41 43.29 22.69
N GLY A 94 24.85 43.54 21.50
CA GLY A 94 25.56 44.16 20.37
C GLY A 94 24.70 44.26 19.11
N ALA A 95 23.83 45.26 19.06
CA ALA A 95 23.01 45.59 17.90
C ALA A 95 23.83 46.10 16.69
N SER A 96 23.41 45.77 15.46
CA SER A 96 23.30 46.77 14.38
C SER A 96 22.59 46.22 13.13
N ASN A 97 21.62 47.01 12.68
CA ASN A 97 20.78 46.84 11.50
C ASN A 97 21.59 47.00 10.20
N VAL A 98 21.24 46.23 9.17
CA VAL A 98 21.26 46.72 7.78
C VAL A 98 19.98 46.27 7.08
N LEU A 99 19.08 47.23 6.87
CA LEU A 99 17.95 47.15 5.95
C LEU A 99 18.47 47.33 4.51
N GLY A 100 18.13 46.40 3.62
CA GLY A 100 18.23 46.58 2.17
C GLY A 100 16.89 46.20 1.53
N PRO A 101 16.24 47.09 0.75
CA PRO A 101 14.99 46.77 0.06
C PRO A 101 15.32 46.10 -1.28
N GLY A 102 15.14 44.79 -1.34
CA GLY A 102 15.27 44.00 -2.57
C GLY A 102 14.01 43.17 -2.78
N ALA A 103 13.05 43.74 -3.51
CA ALA A 103 11.87 43.04 -3.98
C ALA A 103 12.27 41.89 -4.90
N SER A 104 12.23 40.67 -4.37
CA SER A 104 12.18 39.45 -5.15
C SER A 104 11.03 38.62 -4.59
N ARG A 105 9.99 38.52 -5.42
CA ARG A 105 8.78 37.74 -5.24
C ARG A 105 9.13 36.42 -4.56
N GLY A 106 8.76 36.31 -3.28
CA GLY A 106 8.77 35.05 -2.56
C GLY A 106 7.77 34.15 -3.24
N SER A 107 8.27 33.34 -4.17
CA SER A 107 7.61 32.14 -4.64
C SER A 107 7.04 31.44 -3.40
N SER A 108 5.74 31.15 -3.46
CA SER A 108 5.09 30.26 -2.51
C SER A 108 6.04 29.13 -2.14
N PRO A 109 6.16 28.74 -0.86
CA PRO A 109 6.83 27.50 -0.53
C PRO A 109 5.92 26.40 -1.07
N SER A 110 6.06 26.04 -2.34
CA SER A 110 5.82 24.69 -2.79
C SER A 110 6.85 23.86 -2.03
N VAL A 111 6.49 23.52 -0.79
CA VAL A 111 7.21 22.58 0.05
C VAL A 111 7.46 21.39 -0.84
N VAL A 112 8.73 21.22 -1.20
CA VAL A 112 9.21 20.00 -1.81
C VAL A 112 8.99 18.96 -0.71
N LEU A 113 7.81 18.34 -0.72
CA LEU A 113 7.47 17.24 0.16
C LEU A 113 8.43 16.12 -0.21
N ASN A 114 9.53 16.04 0.53
CA ASN A 114 10.48 14.93 0.52
C ASN A 114 9.72 13.62 0.35
N GLY A 115 9.87 12.97 -0.81
CA GLY A 115 9.73 11.51 -1.02
C GLY A 115 8.49 10.78 -0.50
N HIS A 116 7.43 11.45 -0.05
CA HIS A 116 6.22 10.76 0.40
C HIS A 116 5.42 10.33 -0.82
N SER A 117 5.02 9.06 -0.90
CA SER A 117 4.07 8.62 -1.92
C SER A 117 2.86 9.56 -1.90
N ARG A 118 2.54 10.19 -3.03
CA ARG A 118 1.36 11.07 -3.15
C ARG A 118 0.10 10.34 -2.70
N LEU A 119 0.04 9.03 -2.93
CA LEU A 119 -1.05 8.18 -2.48
C LEU A 119 -1.13 8.09 -0.95
N PHE A 120 0.00 8.03 -0.24
CA PHE A 120 0.02 8.05 1.22
C PHE A 120 -0.52 9.38 1.77
N GLN A 121 -0.11 10.51 1.19
CA GLN A 121 -0.60 11.83 1.61
C GLN A 121 -2.11 11.97 1.41
N GLU A 122 -2.61 11.57 0.24
CA GLU A 122 -4.05 11.60 -0.02
C GLU A 122 -4.80 10.60 0.86
N PHE A 123 -4.23 9.41 1.13
CA PHE A 123 -4.80 8.46 2.08
C PHE A 123 -4.96 9.09 3.46
N LEU A 124 -3.94 9.78 3.99
CA LEU A 124 -4.02 10.45 5.29
C LEU A 124 -5.14 11.50 5.32
N ARG A 125 -5.30 12.25 4.23
CA ARG A 125 -6.37 13.25 4.08
C ARG A 125 -7.75 12.59 4.05
N LEU A 126 -7.92 11.52 3.27
CA LEU A 126 -9.19 10.78 3.22
C LEU A 126 -9.52 10.13 4.56
N TRP A 127 -8.51 9.58 5.25
CA TRP A 127 -8.69 8.94 6.54
C TRP A 127 -9.11 9.93 7.63
N SER A 128 -8.61 11.17 7.60
CA SER A 128 -9.01 12.20 8.56
C SER A 128 -10.41 12.78 8.29
N LEU A 129 -10.89 12.70 7.03
CA LEU A 129 -12.23 13.15 6.64
C LEU A 129 -13.34 12.16 6.98
N ARG A 130 -13.01 10.90 7.27
CA ARG A 130 -14.02 9.86 7.52
C ARG A 130 -14.82 10.16 8.79
N ARG A 131 -16.14 9.99 8.72
CA ARG A 131 -17.03 10.05 9.88
C ARG A 131 -17.35 8.65 10.41
N PRO A 132 -17.89 8.49 11.63
CA PRO A 132 -18.42 7.22 12.09
C PRO A 132 -19.44 6.68 11.06
N GLY A 133 -19.18 5.49 10.52
CA GLY A 133 -20.00 4.86 9.46
C GLY A 133 -19.47 5.03 8.03
N ALA A 134 -18.46 5.87 7.80
CA ALA A 134 -17.74 5.91 6.53
C ALA A 134 -16.76 4.72 6.45
N THR A 135 -16.67 4.08 5.30
CA THR A 135 -15.76 2.95 5.06
C THR A 135 -14.68 3.34 4.07
N VAL A 136 -13.46 2.92 4.36
CA VAL A 136 -12.31 3.06 3.45
C VAL A 136 -12.02 1.69 2.88
N GLU A 137 -12.04 1.57 1.56
CA GLU A 137 -11.67 0.36 0.84
C GLU A 137 -10.34 0.57 0.13
N ILE A 138 -9.42 -0.36 0.36
CA ILE A 138 -8.12 -0.43 -0.31
C ILE A 138 -8.20 -1.59 -1.29
N HIS A 139 -8.16 -1.26 -2.58
CA HIS A 139 -8.21 -2.25 -3.66
C HIS A 139 -6.78 -2.62 -4.01
N LEU A 140 -6.48 -3.91 -3.87
CA LEU A 140 -5.19 -4.54 -4.13
C LEU A 140 -5.22 -5.24 -5.51
N PRO A 141 -4.09 -5.79 -5.99
CA PRO A 141 -4.05 -6.54 -7.23
C PRO A 141 -4.97 -7.77 -7.15
N GLU A 142 -5.31 -8.34 -8.31
CA GLU A 142 -6.17 -9.54 -8.41
C GLU A 142 -7.62 -9.36 -7.90
N GLY A 143 -8.01 -8.11 -7.58
CA GLY A 143 -9.36 -7.79 -7.15
C GLY A 143 -9.61 -7.99 -5.65
N GLU A 144 -8.55 -8.20 -4.87
CA GLU A 144 -8.66 -8.24 -3.40
C GLU A 144 -9.05 -6.84 -2.88
N ILE A 145 -10.03 -6.81 -1.97
CA ILE A 145 -10.49 -5.58 -1.31
C ILE A 145 -10.24 -5.71 0.18
N PHE A 146 -9.39 -4.82 0.70
CA PHE A 146 -9.08 -4.72 2.11
C PHE A 146 -9.79 -3.51 2.73
N VAL A 147 -10.61 -3.75 3.76
CA VAL A 147 -11.35 -2.71 4.49
C VAL A 147 -10.74 -2.56 5.89
N PRO A 148 -9.81 -1.61 6.10
CA PRO A 148 -9.24 -1.37 7.42
C PRO A 148 -10.25 -0.75 8.39
N GLU A 149 -10.30 -1.27 9.60
CA GLU A 149 -11.01 -0.63 10.72
C GLU A 149 -10.08 0.37 11.43
N TYR A 150 -8.82 -0.02 11.60
CA TYR A 150 -7.79 0.73 12.29
C TYR A 150 -6.62 1.04 11.37
N PHE A 151 -5.99 2.18 11.62
CA PHE A 151 -4.80 2.65 10.93
C PHE A 151 -3.90 3.36 11.93
N SER A 152 -2.60 3.13 11.81
CA SER A 152 -1.59 3.77 12.67
C SER A 152 -0.74 4.73 11.83
N PRO A 153 -1.02 6.05 11.85
CA PRO A 153 -0.21 7.03 11.12
C PRO A 153 1.25 7.05 11.56
N SER A 154 1.52 6.88 12.87
CA SER A 154 2.87 6.92 13.43
C SER A 154 3.75 5.74 13.05
N ARG A 155 3.13 4.60 12.70
CA ARG A 155 3.84 3.39 12.23
C ARG A 155 3.83 3.23 10.71
N SER A 156 3.09 4.10 10.01
CA SER A 156 3.01 4.10 8.56
C SER A 156 4.08 5.01 7.97
N THR A 157 4.51 4.68 6.76
CA THR A 157 5.53 5.44 6.04
C THR A 157 5.04 5.81 4.65
N ALA A 158 5.88 6.52 3.91
CA ALA A 158 5.69 6.77 2.49
C ALA A 158 5.66 5.50 1.62
N GLU A 159 6.15 4.37 2.13
CA GLU A 159 6.28 3.11 1.38
C GLU A 159 5.16 2.12 1.69
N PHE A 160 4.65 2.09 2.93
CA PHE A 160 3.56 1.21 3.33
C PHE A 160 2.64 1.82 4.40
N GLY A 161 1.39 1.35 4.42
CA GLY A 161 0.41 1.65 5.46
C GLY A 161 0.31 0.54 6.50
N PHE A 162 0.17 0.92 7.77
CA PHE A 162 0.02 0.02 8.91
C PHE A 162 -1.44 -0.04 9.35
N PHE A 163 -2.10 -1.15 9.06
CA PHE A 163 -3.54 -1.32 9.24
C PHE A 163 -3.87 -2.45 10.20
N ALA A 164 -5.07 -2.40 10.78
CA ALA A 164 -5.66 -3.55 11.41
C ALA A 164 -7.17 -3.65 11.14
N ARG A 165 -7.69 -4.87 11.24
CA ARG A 165 -9.13 -5.17 11.19
C ARG A 165 -9.46 -6.24 12.22
N SER A 166 -10.73 -6.34 12.65
CA SER A 166 -11.17 -7.38 13.56
C SER A 166 -12.04 -8.40 12.81
N PRO A 167 -11.44 -9.47 12.23
CA PRO A 167 -12.19 -10.44 11.44
C PRO A 167 -13.20 -11.24 12.29
N LYS A 168 -12.92 -11.38 13.59
CA LYS A 168 -13.78 -12.05 14.59
C LYS A 168 -13.71 -11.26 15.90
N SER A 169 -14.82 -11.21 16.61
CA SER A 169 -14.91 -10.52 17.91
C SER A 169 -13.82 -11.01 18.86
N GLY A 170 -12.88 -10.12 19.20
CA GLY A 170 -11.75 -10.40 20.11
C GLY A 170 -10.43 -10.76 19.43
N GLU A 171 -10.38 -10.86 18.10
CA GLU A 171 -9.16 -11.10 17.32
C GLU A 171 -8.88 -9.90 16.42
N TYR A 172 -7.61 -9.50 16.32
CA TYR A 172 -7.14 -8.45 15.44
C TYR A 172 -6.15 -9.01 14.43
N ALA A 173 -6.38 -8.74 13.15
CA ALA A 173 -5.43 -8.99 12.07
C ALA A 173 -4.73 -7.69 11.71
N VAL A 174 -3.40 -7.66 11.88
CA VAL A 174 -2.54 -6.54 11.52
C VAL A 174 -1.99 -6.77 10.12
N ASN A 175 -2.08 -5.77 9.24
CA ASN A 175 -1.67 -5.85 7.84
C ASN A 175 -0.75 -4.67 7.50
N LEU A 176 0.40 -4.96 6.89
CA LEU A 176 1.27 -3.95 6.28
C LEU A 176 1.05 -4.01 4.78
N ILE A 177 0.56 -2.91 4.20
CA ILE A 177 0.24 -2.84 2.77
C ILE A 177 1.17 -1.82 2.11
N PRO A 178 2.07 -2.26 1.21
CA PRO A 178 2.89 -1.35 0.42
C PRO A 178 2.03 -0.49 -0.51
N TRP A 179 2.25 0.82 -0.52
CA TRP A 179 1.48 1.75 -1.34
C TRP A 179 1.64 1.49 -2.84
N GLN A 180 2.76 0.90 -3.26
CA GLN A 180 3.02 0.49 -4.64
C GLN A 180 2.06 -0.59 -5.17
N TYR A 181 1.40 -1.36 -4.28
CA TYR A 181 0.42 -2.38 -4.65
C TYR A 181 -1.02 -1.89 -4.54
N VAL A 182 -1.25 -0.69 -4.01
CA VAL A 182 -2.60 -0.15 -3.90
C VAL A 182 -3.03 0.37 -5.27
N CYS A 183 -3.99 -0.31 -5.89
CA CYS A 183 -4.52 0.07 -7.20
C CYS A 183 -5.53 1.23 -7.09
N ARG A 184 -6.35 1.24 -6.04
CA ARG A 184 -7.39 2.25 -5.82
C ARG A 184 -7.74 2.36 -4.35
N ILE A 185 -8.01 3.57 -3.90
CA ILE A 185 -8.62 3.85 -2.59
C ILE A 185 -10.01 4.40 -2.82
N VAL A 186 -11.02 3.83 -2.16
CA VAL A 186 -12.40 4.30 -2.20
C VAL A 186 -12.82 4.68 -0.79
N LEU A 187 -13.31 5.91 -0.62
CA LEU A 187 -13.94 6.34 0.62
C LEU A 187 -15.45 6.45 0.36
N THR A 188 -16.25 5.64 1.04
CA THR A 188 -17.71 5.67 0.94
C THR A 188 -18.34 6.19 2.22
N GLY A 189 -19.60 6.64 2.14
CA GLY A 189 -20.32 7.18 3.30
C GLY A 189 -19.93 8.61 3.68
N ILE A 190 -19.30 9.37 2.77
CA ILE A 190 -19.09 10.81 2.94
C ILE A 190 -20.36 11.58 2.57
N LYS A 191 -20.78 12.51 3.44
CA LYS A 191 -21.94 13.40 3.19
C LYS A 191 -21.55 14.70 2.48
N GLU A 192 -20.32 15.15 2.68
CA GLU A 192 -19.78 16.36 2.07
C GLU A 192 -18.73 15.95 1.05
N LEU A 193 -18.96 16.33 -0.22
CA LEU A 193 -17.98 16.13 -1.27
C LEU A 193 -16.87 17.19 -1.11
N PRO A 194 -15.59 16.82 -1.26
CA PRO A 194 -14.51 17.79 -1.30
C PRO A 194 -14.80 18.90 -2.32
N SER A 195 -14.62 20.16 -1.91
CA SER A 195 -15.01 21.35 -2.71
C SER A 195 -14.26 21.45 -4.05
N ASP A 196 -13.07 20.86 -4.12
CA ASP A 196 -12.26 20.71 -5.32
C ASP A 196 -12.86 19.75 -6.35
N LEU A 197 -13.78 18.87 -5.94
CA LEU A 197 -14.51 17.95 -6.83
C LEU A 197 -15.90 18.48 -7.24
N THR A 198 -16.36 19.58 -6.64
CA THR A 198 -17.65 20.22 -6.97
C THR A 198 -17.52 21.36 -7.98
N SER A 199 -16.33 21.60 -8.55
CA SER A 199 -16.03 22.73 -9.45
C SER A 199 -16.25 22.39 -10.92
#